data_AF-A0A8S3RRK8-F1
#
_entry.id   AF-A0A8S3RRK8-F1
#
_cell.length_a   1.000
_cell.length_b   1.000
_cell.length_c   1.000
_cell.angle_alpha   90.00
_cell.angle_beta   90.00
_cell.angle_gamma   90.00
#
_symmetry.space_group_name_H-M   'P 1'
#
loop_
_entity.id
_entity.type
_entity.pdbx_description
1 polymer ?
#
loop_
_entity_poly.entity_id
_entity_poly.type
_entity_poly.pdbx_seq_one_letter_code
_entity_poly.pdbx_strand_id
1 'polypeptide(L)'
;MDGPQLALIVMFVALLGYFGSRIIHSLQGPSYAERIIKNAMPDEELLKHSGEFSQPELIKVTDGVYVAVGFALANSILLEGPEGLVIVDVTESIESASEILKVFRNVTDKPIKALIYTHNHADHSYGAKAFIEDEDNPPDIWAHDGILGEFTRVFSTVNGATYKRSMRQFGVHLPGQINAGIGLKLKYGTDKATLGVVYPTHFVHEQKTDLILAGKLFIRLNFRIQN
;
A
#
# COMPACT_ATOMS: atom_id res chain seq x y z
N MET A 1 62.05 7.94 -10.52
CA MET A 1 61.02 8.85 -9.98
C MET A 1 61.13 8.79 -8.47
N ASP A 2 61.34 9.94 -7.83
CA ASP A 2 61.43 10.02 -6.38
C ASP A 2 60.02 10.13 -5.74
N GLY A 3 59.95 9.94 -4.42
CA GLY A 3 58.69 10.01 -3.65
C GLY A 3 57.89 11.30 -3.89
N PRO A 4 58.51 12.49 -3.93
CA PRO A 4 57.81 13.75 -4.21
C PRO A 4 57.20 13.82 -5.61
N GLN A 5 57.90 13.35 -6.66
CA GLN A 5 57.35 13.33 -8.02
C GLN A 5 56.17 12.37 -8.16
N LEU A 6 56.22 11.20 -7.50
CA LEU A 6 55.12 10.25 -7.50
C LEU A 6 53.89 10.82 -6.77
N ALA A 7 54.08 11.50 -5.63
CA ALA A 7 53.01 12.16 -4.89
C ALA A 7 52.33 13.26 -5.72
N LEU A 8 53.11 14.07 -6.44
CA LEU A 8 52.58 15.14 -7.30
C LEU A 8 51.72 14.57 -8.44
N ILE A 9 52.16 13.48 -9.08
CA ILE A 9 51.42 12.82 -10.17
C ILE A 9 50.11 12.21 -9.64
N VAL A 10 50.14 11.51 -8.50
CA VAL A 10 48.93 10.93 -7.89
C VAL A 10 47.92 12.02 -7.55
N MET A 11 48.38 13.13 -6.98
CA MET A 11 47.52 14.25 -6.62
C MET A 11 46.93 14.94 -7.86
N PHE A 12 47.71 15.06 -8.93
CA PHE A 12 47.24 15.62 -10.21
C PHE A 12 46.20 14.72 -10.90
N VAL A 13 46.40 13.40 -10.88
CA VAL A 13 45.42 12.42 -11.41
C VAL A 13 44.14 12.42 -10.58
N ALA A 14 44.24 12.50 -9.24
CA ALA A 14 43.07 12.61 -8.36
C ALA A 14 42.31 13.92 -8.60
N LEU A 15 43.01 15.04 -8.77
CA LEU A 15 42.41 16.33 -9.11
C LEU A 15 41.74 16.29 -10.50
N LEU A 16 42.39 15.73 -11.51
CA LEU A 16 41.81 15.56 -12.85
C LEU A 16 40.57 14.67 -12.83
N GLY A 17 40.57 13.58 -12.06
CA GLY A 17 39.38 12.74 -11.88
C GLY A 17 38.24 13.46 -11.16
N TYR A 18 38.57 14.18 -10.07
CA TYR A 18 37.60 14.93 -9.28
C TYR A 18 36.97 16.10 -10.07
N PHE A 19 37.80 16.95 -10.68
CA PHE A 19 37.32 18.08 -11.48
C PHE A 19 36.73 17.64 -12.81
N GLY A 20 37.31 16.63 -13.46
CA GLY A 20 36.80 16.07 -14.72
C GLY A 20 35.39 15.51 -14.57
N SER A 21 35.12 14.73 -13.51
CA SER A 21 33.77 14.20 -13.25
C SER A 21 32.74 15.31 -13.00
N ARG A 22 33.12 16.37 -12.27
CA ARG A 22 32.22 17.51 -12.00
C ARG A 22 31.98 18.37 -13.22
N ILE A 23 32.96 18.54 -14.11
CA ILE A 23 32.79 19.25 -15.38
C ILE A 23 31.90 18.45 -16.33
N ILE A 24 32.09 17.12 -16.42
CA ILE A 24 31.21 16.25 -17.23
C ILE A 24 29.77 16.32 -16.71
N HIS A 25 29.58 16.27 -15.38
CA HIS A 25 28.27 16.43 -14.75
C HIS A 25 27.66 17.83 -14.93
N SER A 26 28.46 18.91 -15.00
CA SER A 26 27.93 20.27 -15.20
C SER A 26 27.61 20.58 -16.66
N LEU A 27 28.27 19.91 -17.61
CA LEU A 27 27.99 20.03 -19.05
C LEU A 27 26.77 19.21 -19.49
N GLN A 28 26.52 18.09 -18.81
CA GLN A 28 25.26 17.37 -18.94
C GLN A 28 24.20 18.12 -18.13
N GLY A 29 23.45 19.02 -18.76
CA GLY A 29 22.28 19.65 -18.15
C GLY A 29 21.29 18.62 -17.56
N PRO A 30 20.18 19.05 -16.94
CA PRO A 30 19.31 18.15 -16.19
C PRO A 30 18.97 16.90 -17.00
N SER A 31 19.07 15.75 -16.34
CA SER A 31 18.78 14.44 -16.91
C SER A 31 17.40 14.46 -17.57
N TYR A 32 17.17 13.53 -18.51
CA TYR A 32 15.84 13.40 -19.12
C TYR A 32 14.74 13.26 -18.06
N ALA A 33 15.00 12.50 -16.99
CA ALA A 33 14.09 12.35 -15.85
C ALA A 33 13.81 13.68 -15.13
N GLU A 34 14.85 14.47 -14.84
CA GLU A 34 14.69 15.78 -14.19
C GLU A 34 13.89 16.76 -15.05
N ARG A 35 14.09 16.74 -16.38
CA ARG A 35 13.33 17.57 -17.32
C ARG A 35 11.86 17.17 -17.38
N ILE A 36 11.56 15.87 -17.39
CA ILE A 36 10.17 15.39 -17.37
C ILE A 36 9.51 15.72 -16.03
N ILE A 37 10.16 15.47 -14.90
CA ILE A 37 9.60 15.78 -13.56
C ILE A 37 9.34 17.29 -13.43
N LYS A 38 10.26 18.13 -13.91
CA LYS A 38 10.09 19.59 -13.87
C LYS A 38 8.90 20.09 -14.72
N ASN A 39 8.61 19.41 -15.83
CA ASN A 39 7.62 19.84 -16.80
C ASN A 39 6.27 19.09 -16.68
N ALA A 40 6.22 18.00 -15.90
CA ALA A 40 5.00 17.24 -15.64
C ALA A 40 4.13 17.98 -14.62
N MET A 41 3.41 18.98 -15.11
CA MET A 41 2.40 19.68 -14.32
C MET A 41 1.07 18.93 -14.43
N PRO A 42 0.38 18.64 -13.32
CA PRO A 42 -0.97 18.09 -13.38
C PRO A 42 -1.93 19.13 -13.97
N ASP A 43 -2.95 18.66 -14.69
CA ASP A 43 -4.08 19.51 -15.05
C ASP A 43 -5.00 19.76 -13.85
N GLU A 44 -5.96 20.67 -14.01
CA GLU A 44 -6.88 21.07 -12.94
C GLU A 44 -7.76 19.90 -12.46
N GLU A 45 -8.17 19.02 -13.36
CA GLU A 45 -9.02 17.88 -13.05
C GLU A 45 -8.27 16.88 -12.17
N LEU A 46 -7.01 16.58 -12.51
CA LEU A 46 -6.13 15.72 -11.72
C LEU A 46 -5.83 16.33 -10.35
N LEU A 47 -5.62 17.64 -10.26
CA LEU A 47 -5.44 18.34 -8.99
C LEU A 47 -6.69 18.23 -8.11
N LYS A 48 -7.87 18.47 -8.68
CA LYS A 48 -9.14 18.36 -7.97
C LYS A 48 -9.38 16.94 -7.45
N HIS A 49 -9.18 15.94 -8.30
CA HIS A 49 -9.29 14.53 -7.92
C HIS A 49 -8.25 14.13 -6.86
N SER A 50 -7.03 14.65 -6.94
CA SER A 50 -6.01 14.42 -5.89
C SER A 50 -6.46 14.98 -4.54
N GLY A 51 -7.22 16.09 -4.55
CA GLY A 51 -7.81 16.71 -3.38
C GLY A 51 -8.71 15.78 -2.56
N GLU A 52 -9.42 14.85 -3.22
CA GLU A 52 -10.36 13.92 -2.57
C GLU A 52 -9.69 13.00 -1.52
N PHE A 53 -8.38 12.75 -1.67
CA PHE A 53 -7.60 11.87 -0.81
C PHE A 53 -6.55 12.61 0.02
N SER A 54 -6.41 13.92 -0.19
CA SER A 54 -5.33 14.73 0.40
C SER A 54 -5.47 14.93 1.90
N GLN A 55 -6.68 14.79 2.43
CA GLN A 55 -6.98 14.83 3.84
C GLN A 55 -7.51 13.46 4.26
N PRO A 56 -6.70 12.64 4.94
CA PRO A 56 -7.18 11.38 5.50
C PRO A 56 -8.34 11.63 6.46
N GLU A 57 -9.44 10.91 6.28
CA GLU A 57 -10.68 11.11 7.05
C GLU A 57 -11.34 9.77 7.39
N LEU A 58 -11.90 9.69 8.61
CA LEU A 58 -12.79 8.62 9.01
C LEU A 58 -14.24 9.06 8.83
N ILE A 59 -14.90 8.53 7.81
CA ILE A 59 -16.28 8.89 7.46
C ILE A 59 -17.24 7.92 8.13
N LYS A 60 -18.18 8.43 8.94
CA LYS A 60 -19.33 7.65 9.43
C LYS A 60 -20.40 7.60 8.34
N VAL A 61 -20.57 6.45 7.69
CA VAL A 61 -21.57 6.27 6.62
C VAL A 61 -22.96 6.10 7.22
N THR A 62 -23.05 5.26 8.26
CA THR A 62 -24.26 5.07 9.08
C THR A 62 -23.84 4.54 10.46
N ASP A 63 -24.80 4.34 11.36
CA ASP A 63 -24.52 3.76 12.67
C ASP A 63 -23.82 2.40 12.53
N GLY A 64 -22.64 2.29 13.15
CA GLY A 64 -21.82 1.08 13.10
C GLY A 64 -21.07 0.84 11.78
N VAL A 65 -21.07 1.78 10.83
CA VAL A 65 -20.33 1.65 9.55
C VAL A 65 -19.46 2.88 9.31
N TYR A 66 -18.15 2.67 9.29
CA TYR A 66 -17.16 3.72 9.13
C TYR A 66 -16.17 3.36 8.02
N VAL A 67 -15.72 4.35 7.26
CA VAL A 67 -14.77 4.16 6.16
C VAL A 67 -13.59 5.10 6.37
N ALA A 68 -12.38 4.53 6.45
CA ALA A 68 -11.13 5.28 6.46
C ALA A 68 -10.71 5.55 5.01
N VAL A 69 -10.70 6.83 4.61
CA VAL A 69 -10.35 7.29 3.26
C VAL A 69 -9.06 8.11 3.31
N GLY A 70 -8.19 7.96 2.31
CA GLY A 70 -6.96 8.76 2.16
C GLY A 70 -5.80 8.35 3.08
N PHE A 71 -5.98 7.39 3.99
CA PHE A 71 -4.91 6.86 4.83
C PHE A 71 -3.92 5.97 4.06
N ALA A 72 -4.39 5.28 3.03
CA ALA A 72 -3.65 4.32 2.21
C ALA A 72 -4.07 4.44 0.74
N LEU A 73 -3.64 3.53 -0.13
CA LEU A 73 -4.11 3.52 -1.52
C LEU A 73 -5.60 3.19 -1.62
N ALA A 74 -6.04 2.14 -0.93
CA ALA A 74 -7.45 1.75 -0.84
C ALA A 74 -8.04 2.14 0.52
N ASN A 75 -9.37 2.17 0.56
CA ASN A 75 -10.11 2.41 1.79
C ASN A 75 -10.12 1.15 2.67
N SER A 76 -10.27 1.35 3.98
CA SER A 76 -10.58 0.28 4.92
C SER A 76 -11.91 0.59 5.62
N ILE A 77 -12.72 -0.43 5.87
CA ILE A 77 -14.07 -0.26 6.41
C ILE A 77 -14.16 -0.95 7.76
N LEU A 78 -14.66 -0.23 8.76
CA LEU A 78 -15.01 -0.75 10.07
C LEU A 78 -16.53 -1.00 10.13
N LEU A 79 -16.89 -2.24 10.41
CA LEU A 79 -18.27 -2.63 10.72
C LEU A 79 -18.36 -3.02 12.20
N GLU A 80 -19.18 -2.32 12.96
CA GLU A 80 -19.36 -2.54 14.39
C GLU A 80 -20.56 -3.46 14.67
N GLY A 81 -20.29 -4.65 15.20
CA GLY A 81 -21.30 -5.57 15.68
C GLY A 81 -21.51 -5.45 17.20
N PRO A 82 -22.50 -6.19 17.75
CA PRO A 82 -22.71 -6.25 19.20
C PRO A 82 -21.53 -6.82 19.99
N GLU A 83 -20.83 -7.83 19.46
CA GLU A 83 -19.79 -8.58 20.18
C GLU A 83 -18.37 -8.31 19.66
N GLY A 84 -18.21 -7.42 18.68
CA GLY A 84 -16.92 -7.22 18.05
C GLY A 84 -16.97 -6.37 16.79
N LEU A 85 -15.82 -6.30 16.13
CA LEU A 85 -15.62 -5.55 14.90
C LEU A 85 -15.32 -6.48 13.73
N VAL A 86 -15.76 -6.08 12.55
CA VAL A 86 -15.35 -6.67 11.28
C VAL A 86 -14.64 -5.59 10.46
N ILE A 87 -13.41 -5.87 10.03
CA ILE A 87 -12.65 -4.97 9.16
C ILE A 87 -12.71 -5.51 7.73
N VAL A 88 -13.14 -4.68 6.79
CA VAL A 88 -13.11 -5.00 5.36
C VAL A 88 -11.93 -4.27 4.73
N ASP A 89 -11.04 -5.06 4.13
CA ASP A 89 -9.78 -4.68 3.50
C ASP A 89 -8.76 -4.03 4.45
N VAL A 90 -7.52 -4.51 4.36
CA VAL A 90 -6.46 -4.23 5.35
C VAL A 90 -5.26 -3.48 4.78
N THR A 91 -5.43 -2.81 3.63
CA THR A 91 -4.40 -1.95 2.99
C THR A 91 -3.11 -2.65 2.58
N GLU A 92 -2.20 -1.90 1.98
CA GLU A 92 -0.97 -2.41 1.37
C GLU A 92 0.22 -2.63 2.33
N SER A 93 0.15 -2.13 3.57
CA SER A 93 1.26 -2.23 4.52
C SER A 93 0.82 -2.19 5.98
N ILE A 94 1.66 -2.71 6.88
CA ILE A 94 1.43 -2.67 8.32
C ILE A 94 1.29 -1.23 8.81
N GLU A 95 2.11 -0.30 8.29
CA GLU A 95 2.13 1.09 8.72
C GLU A 95 0.82 1.80 8.37
N SER A 96 0.33 1.60 7.14
CA SER A 96 -0.95 2.18 6.69
C SER A 96 -2.12 1.61 7.50
N ALA A 97 -2.15 0.29 7.68
CA ALA A 97 -3.14 -0.40 8.49
C ALA A 97 -3.11 0.02 9.96
N SER A 98 -1.92 0.28 10.53
CA SER A 98 -1.75 0.73 11.91
C SER A 98 -2.29 2.15 12.13
N GLU A 99 -2.09 3.07 11.19
CA GLU A 99 -2.71 4.41 11.26
C GLU A 99 -4.23 4.33 11.20
N ILE A 100 -4.78 3.43 10.37
CA ILE A 100 -6.21 3.17 10.31
C ILE A 100 -6.73 2.56 11.61
N LEU A 101 -6.02 1.58 12.18
CA LEU A 101 -6.42 0.96 13.46
C LEU A 101 -6.53 2.01 14.56
N LYS A 102 -5.59 2.98 14.64
CA LYS A 102 -5.67 4.08 15.62
C LYS A 102 -6.97 4.88 15.49
N VAL A 103 -7.39 5.22 14.27
CA VAL A 103 -8.63 5.99 14.08
C VAL A 103 -9.88 5.14 14.30
N PHE A 104 -9.86 3.85 13.97
CA PHE A 104 -10.94 2.92 14.33
C PHE A 104 -11.08 2.75 15.83
N ARG A 105 -9.98 2.73 16.58
CA ARG A 105 -9.98 2.66 18.05
C ARG A 105 -10.56 3.91 18.71
N ASN A 106 -10.54 5.06 18.04
CA ASN A 106 -11.27 6.25 18.53
C ASN A 106 -12.81 6.08 18.47
N VAL A 107 -13.31 5.09 17.71
CA VAL A 107 -14.74 4.78 17.62
C VAL A 107 -15.16 3.79 18.70
N THR A 108 -14.36 2.74 18.91
CA THR A 108 -14.76 1.59 19.73
C THR A 108 -13.57 0.70 20.12
N ASP A 109 -13.59 0.20 21.35
CA ASP A 109 -12.59 -0.72 21.92
C ASP A 109 -12.99 -2.19 21.81
N LYS A 110 -14.08 -2.50 21.10
CA LYS A 110 -14.50 -3.89 20.89
C LYS A 110 -13.41 -4.71 20.20
N PRO A 111 -13.29 -6.01 20.52
CA PRO A 111 -12.33 -6.89 19.86
C PRO A 111 -12.62 -7.01 18.37
N ILE A 112 -11.57 -7.04 17.54
CA ILE A 112 -11.70 -7.39 16.13
C ILE A 112 -11.95 -8.89 16.05
N LYS A 113 -13.09 -9.26 15.46
CA LYS A 113 -13.53 -10.66 15.35
C LYS A 113 -13.29 -11.23 13.97
N ALA A 114 -13.33 -10.39 12.94
CA ALA A 114 -13.05 -10.83 11.59
C ALA A 114 -12.37 -9.77 10.73
N LEU A 115 -11.55 -10.24 9.80
CA LEU A 115 -11.03 -9.49 8.66
C LEU A 115 -11.65 -10.08 7.39
N ILE A 116 -11.99 -9.24 6.42
CA ILE A 116 -12.52 -9.66 5.13
C ILE A 116 -11.62 -9.08 4.04
N TYR A 117 -11.02 -9.94 3.22
CA TYR A 117 -10.35 -9.51 2.00
C TYR A 117 -11.34 -9.58 0.85
N THR A 118 -11.64 -8.43 0.25
CA THR A 118 -12.56 -8.36 -0.90
C THR A 118 -11.93 -8.94 -2.17
N HIS A 119 -10.60 -8.91 -2.28
CA HIS A 119 -9.83 -9.59 -3.32
C HIS A 119 -8.34 -9.65 -2.97
N ASN A 120 -7.53 -10.18 -3.89
CA ASN A 120 -6.13 -10.56 -3.65
C ASN A 120 -5.09 -9.44 -3.81
N HIS A 121 -5.47 -8.22 -4.15
CA HIS A 121 -4.49 -7.15 -4.39
C HIS A 121 -3.86 -6.65 -3.10
N ALA A 122 -2.68 -6.04 -3.25
CA ALA A 122 -1.83 -5.62 -2.13
C ALA A 122 -2.58 -4.69 -1.17
N ASP A 123 -3.23 -3.68 -1.72
CA ASP A 123 -4.05 -2.66 -1.06
C ASP A 123 -5.29 -3.18 -0.34
N HIS A 124 -5.58 -4.48 -0.42
CA HIS A 124 -6.70 -5.11 0.28
C HIS A 124 -6.27 -6.15 1.31
N SER A 125 -5.03 -6.63 1.26
CA SER A 125 -4.66 -7.89 1.94
C SER A 125 -3.28 -7.91 2.62
N TYR A 126 -2.46 -6.86 2.46
CA TYR A 126 -1.05 -6.92 2.87
C TYR A 126 -0.76 -6.29 4.24
N GLY A 127 -1.66 -5.48 4.80
CA GLY A 127 -1.50 -4.88 6.12
C GLY A 127 -2.14 -5.66 7.27
N ALA A 128 -2.64 -6.88 7.03
CA ALA A 128 -3.44 -7.67 7.97
C ALA A 128 -2.85 -7.80 9.38
N LYS A 129 -1.53 -8.00 9.48
CA LYS A 129 -0.83 -8.18 10.75
C LYS A 129 -1.06 -7.03 11.74
N ALA A 130 -1.29 -5.81 11.26
CA ALA A 130 -1.57 -4.66 12.13
C ALA A 130 -2.90 -4.81 12.90
N PHE A 131 -3.87 -5.56 12.37
CA PHE A 131 -5.18 -5.77 12.98
C PHE A 131 -5.26 -7.02 13.89
N ILE A 132 -4.13 -7.73 14.07
CA ILE A 132 -4.03 -8.85 15.01
C ILE A 132 -3.45 -8.31 16.32
N GLU A 133 -4.33 -7.87 17.22
CA GLU A 133 -3.92 -7.31 18.52
C GLU A 133 -3.70 -8.39 19.59
N ASP A 134 -4.28 -9.59 19.41
CA ASP A 134 -4.11 -10.76 20.26
C ASP A 134 -3.74 -11.96 19.39
N GLU A 135 -2.51 -12.46 19.54
CA GLU A 135 -1.99 -13.61 18.80
C GLU A 135 -2.55 -14.95 19.31
N ASP A 136 -3.00 -15.01 20.56
CA ASP A 136 -3.60 -16.21 21.13
C ASP A 136 -5.06 -16.37 20.67
N ASN A 137 -5.72 -15.27 20.31
CA ASN A 137 -7.10 -15.24 19.79
C ASN A 137 -7.22 -14.34 18.55
N PRO A 138 -6.56 -14.69 17.43
CA PRO A 138 -6.58 -13.87 16.23
C PRO A 138 -7.98 -13.83 15.59
N PRO A 139 -8.32 -12.76 14.84
CA PRO A 139 -9.60 -12.68 14.14
C PRO A 139 -9.71 -13.73 13.02
N ASP A 140 -10.94 -14.12 12.69
CA ASP A 140 -11.21 -14.93 11.51
C ASP A 140 -10.93 -14.13 10.24
N ILE A 141 -10.18 -14.69 9.29
CA ILE A 141 -9.83 -14.00 8.06
C ILE A 141 -10.58 -14.65 6.91
N TRP A 142 -11.52 -13.92 6.33
CA TRP A 142 -12.43 -14.38 5.27
C TRP A 142 -11.99 -13.87 3.90
N ALA A 143 -12.05 -14.74 2.90
CA ALA A 143 -11.80 -14.39 1.51
C ALA A 143 -12.51 -15.36 0.55
N HIS A 144 -12.46 -15.09 -0.75
CA HIS A 144 -12.86 -16.08 -1.76
C HIS A 144 -11.84 -17.23 -1.84
N ASP A 145 -12.30 -18.44 -2.18
CA ASP A 145 -11.46 -19.65 -2.22
C ASP A 145 -10.27 -19.58 -3.20
N GLY A 146 -10.41 -18.89 -4.33
CA GLY A 146 -9.34 -18.68 -5.30
C GLY A 146 -8.17 -17.80 -4.83
N ILE A 147 -8.28 -17.11 -3.68
CA ILE A 147 -7.31 -16.08 -3.26
C ILE A 147 -5.89 -16.65 -3.08
N LEU A 148 -5.76 -17.88 -2.57
CA LEU A 148 -4.45 -18.51 -2.37
C LEU A 148 -3.75 -18.81 -3.71
N GLY A 149 -4.53 -19.19 -4.73
CA GLY A 149 -4.04 -19.35 -6.09
C GLY A 149 -3.54 -18.03 -6.67
N GLU A 150 -4.28 -16.94 -6.45
CA GLU A 150 -3.90 -15.61 -6.90
C GLU A 150 -2.68 -15.05 -6.14
N PHE A 151 -2.59 -15.23 -4.83
CA PHE A 151 -1.39 -14.91 -4.05
C PHE A 151 -0.18 -15.67 -4.58
N THR A 152 -0.32 -16.98 -4.80
CA THR A 152 0.75 -17.80 -5.38
C THR A 152 1.17 -17.23 -6.74
N ARG A 153 0.22 -16.93 -7.63
CA ARG A 153 0.49 -16.38 -8.96
C ARG A 153 1.22 -15.04 -8.90
N VAL A 154 0.78 -14.13 -8.04
CA VAL A 154 1.33 -12.77 -7.89
C VAL A 154 2.70 -12.77 -7.22
N PHE A 155 2.94 -13.64 -6.24
CA PHE A 155 4.23 -13.75 -5.56
C PHE A 155 5.27 -14.56 -6.34
N SER A 156 4.82 -15.41 -7.28
CA SER A 156 5.71 -16.22 -8.12
C SER A 156 5.64 -15.83 -9.59
N THR A 157 4.78 -16.49 -10.37
CA THR A 157 4.75 -16.51 -11.84
C THR A 157 4.80 -15.14 -12.49
N VAL A 158 4.00 -14.18 -12.00
CA VAL A 158 3.90 -12.88 -12.66
C VAL A 158 4.78 -11.80 -12.01
N ASN A 159 5.35 -12.06 -10.83
CA ASN A 159 5.98 -11.04 -9.99
C ASN A 159 7.03 -10.21 -10.73
N GLY A 160 7.97 -10.86 -11.40
CA GLY A 160 9.07 -10.15 -12.07
C GLY A 160 8.60 -9.18 -13.17
N ALA A 161 7.56 -9.56 -13.91
CA ALA A 161 7.00 -8.72 -14.98
C ALA A 161 6.06 -7.64 -14.42
N THR A 162 5.20 -7.98 -13.46
CA THR A 162 4.19 -7.06 -12.94
C THR A 162 4.79 -6.05 -11.97
N TYR A 163 5.69 -6.45 -11.08
CA TYR A 163 6.24 -5.58 -10.03
C TYR A 163 6.84 -4.30 -10.61
N LYS A 164 7.78 -4.42 -11.56
CA LYS A 164 8.44 -3.26 -12.17
C LYS A 164 7.46 -2.34 -12.91
N ARG A 165 6.40 -2.91 -13.51
CA ARG A 165 5.36 -2.15 -14.21
C ARG A 165 4.46 -1.42 -13.21
N SER A 166 4.05 -2.08 -12.13
CA SER A 166 3.24 -1.47 -11.07
C SER A 166 3.98 -0.34 -10.37
N MET A 167 5.27 -0.51 -10.04
CA MET A 167 6.06 0.56 -9.41
C MET A 167 6.15 1.83 -10.28
N ARG A 168 6.12 1.65 -11.61
CA ARG A 168 6.06 2.77 -12.57
C ARG A 168 4.65 3.35 -12.70
N GLN A 169 3.65 2.49 -12.84
CA GLN A 169 2.24 2.90 -12.96
C GLN A 169 1.79 3.75 -11.76
N PHE A 170 2.18 3.34 -10.55
CA PHE A 170 1.82 4.03 -9.31
C PHE A 170 2.87 5.05 -8.85
N GLY A 171 3.93 5.28 -9.65
CA GLY A 171 4.98 6.26 -9.35
C GLY A 171 5.62 6.10 -7.97
N VAL A 172 5.76 4.87 -7.45
CA VAL A 172 6.17 4.59 -6.06
C VAL A 172 7.49 5.27 -5.69
N HIS A 173 8.46 5.27 -6.61
CA HIS A 173 9.79 5.86 -6.39
C HIS A 173 9.91 7.32 -6.84
N LEU A 174 8.82 7.93 -7.34
CA LEU A 174 8.83 9.36 -7.66
C LEU A 174 8.74 10.19 -6.37
N PRO A 175 9.41 11.36 -6.33
CA PRO A 175 9.25 12.31 -5.24
C PRO A 175 7.85 12.95 -5.28
N GLY A 176 7.34 13.38 -4.12
CA GLY A 176 6.02 14.02 -4.02
C GLY A 176 4.85 13.04 -3.91
N GLN A 177 3.64 13.59 -4.01
CA GLN A 177 2.37 12.85 -4.05
C GLN A 177 2.02 12.51 -5.51
N ILE A 178 1.54 11.30 -5.76
CA ILE A 178 1.27 10.78 -7.11
C ILE A 178 -0.14 10.18 -7.14
N ASN A 179 -1.09 10.92 -7.69
CA ASN A 179 -2.44 10.39 -7.84
C ASN A 179 -2.46 9.09 -8.67
N ALA A 180 -2.86 8.01 -8.02
CA ALA A 180 -2.93 6.65 -8.52
C ALA A 180 -4.34 6.27 -9.03
N GLY A 181 -5.24 7.24 -9.13
CA GLY A 181 -6.64 7.08 -9.54
C GLY A 181 -7.59 6.65 -8.42
N ILE A 182 -7.12 5.85 -7.46
CA ILE A 182 -7.91 5.42 -6.29
C ILE A 182 -7.39 5.98 -4.96
N GLY A 183 -6.28 6.73 -5.01
CA GLY A 183 -5.60 7.31 -3.86
C GLY A 183 -4.33 8.05 -4.28
N LEU A 184 -3.58 8.61 -3.32
CA LEU A 184 -2.43 9.49 -3.62
C LEU A 184 -1.08 8.81 -3.77
N LYS A 185 -0.92 7.57 -3.31
CA LYS A 185 0.31 6.80 -3.50
C LYS A 185 0.10 5.39 -3.01
N LEU A 186 0.60 4.41 -3.76
CA LEU A 186 0.76 3.06 -3.26
C LEU A 186 1.92 3.03 -2.24
N LYS A 187 1.62 2.77 -0.97
CA LYS A 187 2.61 2.67 0.11
C LYS A 187 3.16 1.24 0.23
N TYR A 188 3.76 0.76 -0.86
CA TYR A 188 4.36 -0.58 -0.97
C TYR A 188 5.69 -0.49 -1.73
N GLY A 189 6.62 -1.43 -1.50
CA GLY A 189 7.90 -1.49 -2.24
C GLY A 189 8.94 -0.44 -1.83
N THR A 190 8.80 0.14 -0.64
CA THR A 190 9.79 1.08 -0.04
C THR A 190 10.23 0.57 1.32
N ASP A 191 11.34 1.09 1.84
CA ASP A 191 11.87 0.81 3.18
C ASP A 191 10.94 1.22 4.34
N LYS A 192 9.93 2.04 4.04
CA LYS A 192 8.92 2.52 5.00
C LYS A 192 7.61 1.73 4.97
N ALA A 193 7.54 0.67 4.17
CA ALA A 193 6.34 -0.13 3.97
C ALA A 193 6.63 -1.61 4.20
N THR A 194 6.15 -2.14 5.33
CA THR A 194 6.34 -3.53 5.72
C THR A 194 5.15 -4.37 5.30
N LEU A 195 5.42 -5.54 4.71
CA LEU A 195 4.40 -6.54 4.42
C LEU A 195 3.99 -7.27 5.70
N GLY A 196 2.68 -7.29 5.96
CA GLY A 196 2.04 -8.00 7.06
C GLY A 196 0.94 -8.94 6.57
N VAL A 197 1.23 -9.71 5.50
CA VAL A 197 0.29 -10.65 4.91
C VAL A 197 -0.02 -11.77 5.91
N VAL A 198 -1.31 -12.03 6.14
CA VAL A 198 -1.79 -13.19 6.90
C VAL A 198 -2.81 -13.92 6.05
N TYR A 199 -2.62 -15.23 5.87
CA TYR A 199 -3.47 -16.03 4.99
C TYR A 199 -4.89 -16.15 5.56
N PRO A 200 -5.92 -16.16 4.69
CA PRO A 200 -7.29 -16.41 5.11
C PRO A 200 -7.45 -17.76 5.83
N THR A 201 -8.26 -17.77 6.87
CA THR A 201 -8.62 -18.97 7.64
C THR A 201 -9.98 -19.54 7.19
N HIS A 202 -10.81 -18.71 6.56
CA HIS A 202 -12.14 -19.06 6.10
C HIS A 202 -12.34 -18.66 4.63
N PHE A 203 -13.00 -19.53 3.88
CA PHE A 203 -13.17 -19.37 2.43
C PHE A 203 -14.64 -19.40 2.02
N VAL A 204 -14.97 -18.53 1.08
CA VAL A 204 -16.27 -18.50 0.40
C VAL A 204 -16.14 -19.17 -0.96
N HIS A 205 -16.96 -20.20 -1.18
CA HIS A 205 -16.98 -21.03 -2.39
C HIS A 205 -18.15 -20.72 -3.32
N GLU A 206 -19.19 -20.07 -2.81
CA GLU A 206 -20.37 -19.72 -3.58
C GLU A 206 -20.30 -18.26 -4.02
N GLN A 207 -21.00 -17.93 -5.11
CA GLN A 207 -21.09 -16.54 -5.55
C GLN A 207 -21.71 -15.64 -4.48
N LYS A 208 -22.57 -16.18 -3.62
CA LYS A 208 -23.20 -15.44 -2.52
C LYS A 208 -23.14 -16.27 -1.25
N THR A 209 -22.65 -15.67 -0.17
CA THR A 209 -22.61 -16.32 1.14
C THR A 209 -23.06 -15.34 2.20
N ASP A 210 -24.02 -15.78 2.99
CA ASP A 210 -24.58 -15.05 4.12
C ASP A 210 -23.84 -15.47 5.39
N LEU A 211 -23.27 -14.49 6.08
CA LEU A 211 -22.51 -14.67 7.30
C LEU A 211 -23.15 -13.89 8.44
N ILE A 212 -23.04 -14.45 9.65
CA ILE A 212 -23.31 -13.73 10.89
C ILE A 212 -21.96 -13.64 11.61
N LEU A 213 -21.42 -12.43 11.67
CA LEU A 213 -20.14 -12.14 12.32
C LEU A 213 -20.36 -11.22 13.53
N ALA A 214 -19.38 -11.15 14.43
CA ALA A 214 -19.40 -10.24 15.59
C ALA A 214 -20.72 -10.26 16.39
N GLY A 215 -21.27 -11.46 16.63
CA GLY A 215 -22.47 -11.70 17.43
C GLY A 215 -23.77 -11.73 16.63
N LYS A 216 -24.09 -10.68 15.85
CA LYS A 216 -25.33 -10.58 15.06
C LYS A 216 -25.21 -9.72 13.79
N LEU A 217 -24.00 -9.39 13.35
CA LEU A 217 -23.80 -8.58 12.16
C LEU A 217 -24.00 -9.46 10.92
N PHE A 218 -25.09 -9.25 10.20
CA PHE A 218 -25.36 -9.93 8.94
C PHE A 218 -24.52 -9.31 7.82
N ILE A 219 -23.71 -10.12 7.16
CA ILE A 219 -22.89 -9.72 6.02
C ILE A 219 -23.13 -10.70 4.88
N ARG A 220 -23.49 -10.19 3.70
CA ARG A 220 -23.55 -10.98 2.47
C ARG A 220 -22.31 -10.70 1.64
N LEU A 221 -21.46 -11.70 1.48
CA LEU A 221 -20.32 -11.65 0.56
C LEU A 221 -20.78 -12.09 -0.83
N ASN A 222 -20.43 -11.31 -1.85
CA ASN A 222 -20.76 -11.59 -3.24
C ASN A 222 -19.50 -11.56 -4.11
N PHE A 223 -18.84 -12.70 -4.24
CA PHE A 223 -17.65 -12.82 -5.07
C PHE A 223 -18.05 -13.27 -6.49
N ARG A 224 -17.60 -12.54 -7.50
CA ARG A 224 -17.66 -13.03 -8.89
C ARG A 224 -16.57 -14.07 -9.08
N ILE A 225 -16.93 -15.34 -8.91
CA ILE A 225 -16.07 -16.47 -9.26
C ILE A 225 -16.03 -16.52 -10.79
N GLN A 226 -14.88 -16.20 -11.39
CA GLN A 226 -14.66 -16.40 -12.82
C GLN A 226 -14.40 -17.89 -13.04
N ASN A 227 -15.33 -18.56 -13.72
CA ASN A 227 -15.17 -19.93 -14.21
C ASN A 227 -14.28 -19.96 -15.45
#